data_AF-A0A126PB09-F1
#
_entry.id   AF-A0A126PB09-F1
#
_cell.length_a   1.000
_cell.length_b   1.000
_cell.length_c   1.000
_cell.angle_alpha   90.00
_cell.angle_beta   90.00
_cell.angle_gamma   90.00
#
_symmetry.space_group_name_H-M   'P 1'
#
loop_
_entity.id
_entity.type
_entity.pdbx_description
1 polymer ?
#
loop_
_entity_poly.entity_id
_entity_poly.type
_entity_poly.pdbx_seq_one_letter_code
_entity_poly.pdbx_strand_id
1 'polypeptide(L)'
;MILDEGWSDETDILKVSPAVDLGALLAYGKQKNVGIILWANWRAISEKMEGAYAQYAAMGVKGFKIDFLDRDDQKMIVSSCALAKKAADYHLLVDFHGMHKPDGPMRTYPNVVNYEGVKGLENSKWTPQDDVPRYDATLPFVRMVAGPMDYTPGPCATPLRPSFTPATPCP
;
A
#
# COMPACT_ATOMS: atom_id res chain seq x y z
N MET A 1 -3.44 -10.44 2.92
CA MET A 1 -2.59 -10.65 1.73
C MET A 1 -2.85 -9.51 0.78
N ILE A 2 -1.81 -8.96 0.16
CA ILE A 2 -1.93 -7.91 -0.86
C ILE A 2 -1.69 -8.57 -2.22
N LEU A 3 -2.59 -8.33 -3.19
CA LEU A 3 -2.25 -8.50 -4.61
C LEU A 3 -1.72 -7.14 -5.06
N ASP A 4 -0.40 -7.05 -5.19
CA ASP A 4 0.27 -5.84 -5.65
C ASP A 4 0.09 -5.68 -7.17
N GLU A 5 0.71 -4.66 -7.77
CA GLU A 5 0.59 -4.32 -9.20
C GLU A 5 0.59 -5.55 -10.15
N GLY A 6 -0.28 -5.51 -11.17
CA GLY A 6 -0.38 -6.52 -12.24
C GLY A 6 -1.61 -7.45 -12.21
N TRP A 7 -2.47 -7.36 -11.18
CA TRP A 7 -3.70 -8.16 -11.11
C TRP A 7 -4.86 -7.60 -11.96
N SER A 8 -4.82 -6.32 -12.32
CA SER A 8 -5.79 -5.63 -13.18
C SER A 8 -5.09 -4.91 -14.33
N ASP A 9 -5.87 -4.44 -15.30
CA ASP A 9 -5.42 -3.45 -16.28
C ASP A 9 -4.97 -2.15 -15.58
N GLU A 10 -3.94 -1.51 -16.11
CA GLU A 10 -3.35 -0.29 -15.52
C GLU A 10 -4.31 0.90 -15.55
N THR A 11 -5.23 0.92 -16.52
CA THR A 11 -6.13 2.06 -16.78
C THR A 11 -7.58 1.78 -16.41
N ASP A 12 -7.97 0.51 -16.32
CA ASP A 12 -9.31 0.09 -15.90
C ASP A 12 -9.23 -0.98 -14.81
N ILE A 13 -9.40 -0.53 -13.57
CA ILE A 13 -9.33 -1.38 -12.37
C ILE A 13 -10.36 -2.52 -12.40
N LEU A 14 -11.46 -2.39 -13.14
CA LEU A 14 -12.52 -3.41 -13.22
C LEU A 14 -12.15 -4.58 -14.14
N LYS A 15 -11.13 -4.40 -14.99
CA LYS A 15 -10.66 -5.41 -15.93
C LYS A 15 -9.53 -6.21 -15.31
N VAL A 16 -9.89 -7.37 -14.74
CA VAL A 16 -8.94 -8.31 -14.13
C VAL A 16 -8.04 -8.95 -15.20
N SER A 17 -6.76 -9.10 -14.89
CA SER A 17 -5.80 -9.81 -15.73
C SER A 17 -6.26 -11.26 -15.96
N PRO A 18 -6.22 -11.79 -17.19
CA PRO A 18 -6.56 -13.20 -17.47
C PRO A 18 -5.66 -14.20 -16.72
N ALA A 19 -4.49 -13.77 -16.25
CA ALA A 19 -3.58 -14.59 -15.46
C ALA A 19 -4.02 -14.75 -13.98
N VAL A 20 -5.06 -14.02 -13.55
CA VAL A 20 -5.49 -13.96 -12.15
C VAL A 20 -6.95 -14.39 -12.02
N ASP A 21 -7.19 -15.50 -11.32
CA ASP A 21 -8.54 -15.86 -10.86
C ASP A 21 -8.81 -15.24 -9.49
N LEU A 22 -9.28 -14.00 -9.50
CA LEU A 22 -9.57 -13.25 -8.28
C LEU A 22 -10.67 -13.91 -7.44
N GLY A 23 -11.65 -14.54 -8.07
CA GLY A 23 -12.74 -15.24 -7.39
C GLY A 23 -12.24 -16.43 -6.57
N ALA A 24 -11.39 -17.26 -7.19
CA ALA A 24 -10.76 -18.39 -6.51
C ALA A 24 -9.85 -17.94 -5.37
N LEU A 25 -9.06 -16.87 -5.56
CA LEU A 25 -8.19 -16.32 -4.52
C LEU A 25 -8.99 -15.82 -3.31
N LEU A 26 -10.08 -15.09 -3.53
CA LEU A 26 -10.96 -14.61 -2.46
C LEU A 26 -11.62 -15.78 -1.72
N ALA A 27 -12.12 -16.78 -2.44
CA ALA A 27 -12.70 -17.98 -1.84
C ALA A 27 -11.67 -18.73 -0.98
N TYR A 28 -10.45 -18.91 -1.49
CA TYR A 28 -9.38 -19.59 -0.77
C TYR A 28 -8.89 -18.79 0.45
N GLY A 29 -8.72 -17.47 0.29
CA GLY A 29 -8.40 -16.56 1.40
C GLY A 29 -9.43 -16.70 2.52
N LYS A 30 -10.71 -16.71 2.19
CA LYS A 30 -11.80 -16.93 3.17
C LYS A 30 -11.67 -18.28 3.90
N GLN A 31 -11.39 -19.38 3.19
CA GLN A 31 -11.18 -20.70 3.80
C GLN A 31 -9.99 -20.71 4.79
N LYS A 32 -8.98 -19.87 4.54
CA LYS A 32 -7.80 -19.71 5.39
C LYS A 32 -7.92 -18.58 6.40
N ASN A 33 -9.07 -17.91 6.50
CA ASN A 33 -9.27 -16.71 7.33
C ASN A 33 -8.27 -15.57 7.02
N VAL A 34 -7.99 -15.37 5.73
CA VAL A 34 -7.09 -14.33 5.21
C VAL A 34 -7.87 -13.36 4.33
N GLY A 35 -7.86 -12.08 4.72
CA GLY A 35 -8.39 -10.99 3.90
C GLY A 35 -7.46 -10.63 2.74
N ILE A 36 -8.04 -10.21 1.63
CA ILE A 36 -7.32 -9.72 0.46
C ILE A 36 -7.47 -8.19 0.36
N ILE A 37 -6.34 -7.51 0.19
CA ILE A 37 -6.24 -6.09 -0.19
C ILE A 37 -5.72 -6.06 -1.63
N LEU A 38 -6.25 -5.15 -2.44
CA LEU A 38 -5.87 -5.02 -3.84
C LEU A 38 -5.08 -3.73 -4.05
N TRP A 39 -3.96 -3.79 -4.76
CA TRP A 39 -3.29 -2.58 -5.21
C TRP A 39 -4.10 -1.90 -6.33
N ALA A 40 -4.06 -0.57 -6.41
CA ALA A 40 -4.72 0.18 -7.46
C ALA A 40 -3.95 1.47 -7.80
N ASN A 41 -3.78 1.73 -9.09
CA ASN A 41 -3.35 3.02 -9.57
C ASN A 41 -4.41 4.10 -9.22
N TRP A 42 -3.97 5.24 -8.67
CA TRP A 42 -4.85 6.35 -8.27
C TRP A 42 -5.80 6.79 -9.38
N ARG A 43 -5.32 6.89 -10.62
CA ARG A 43 -6.14 7.33 -11.74
C ARG A 43 -7.24 6.31 -12.07
N ALA A 44 -6.87 5.04 -12.19
CA ALA A 44 -7.81 3.97 -12.52
C ALA A 44 -8.92 3.84 -11.46
N ILE A 45 -8.56 3.89 -10.17
CA ILE A 45 -9.55 3.77 -9.09
C ILE A 45 -10.39 5.04 -8.95
N SER A 46 -9.81 6.23 -9.11
CA SER A 46 -10.56 7.49 -8.96
C SER A 46 -11.59 7.71 -10.08
N GLU A 47 -11.29 7.29 -11.30
CA GLU A 47 -12.22 7.38 -12.44
C GLU A 47 -13.40 6.39 -12.33
N LYS A 48 -13.24 5.28 -11.59
CA LYS A 48 -14.24 4.21 -11.44
C LYS A 48 -14.68 3.97 -9.99
N MET A 49 -14.45 4.94 -9.10
CA MET A 49 -14.50 4.77 -7.64
C MET A 49 -15.76 4.07 -7.12
N GLU A 50 -16.96 4.53 -7.52
CA GLU A 50 -18.24 3.93 -7.10
C GLU A 50 -18.34 2.46 -7.50
N GLY A 51 -18.12 2.17 -8.79
CA GLY A 51 -18.27 0.83 -9.34
C GLY A 51 -17.24 -0.13 -8.79
N ALA A 52 -15.97 0.31 -8.69
CA ALA A 52 -14.88 -0.49 -8.15
C ALA A 52 -15.10 -0.83 -6.68
N TYR A 53 -15.39 0.15 -5.83
CA TYR A 53 -15.60 -0.13 -4.41
C TYR A 53 -16.84 -1.00 -4.17
N ALA A 54 -17.95 -0.73 -4.87
CA ALA A 54 -19.15 -1.56 -4.75
C ALA A 54 -18.89 -3.01 -5.18
N GLN A 55 -18.26 -3.22 -6.34
CA GLN A 55 -17.97 -4.55 -6.87
C GLN A 55 -17.03 -5.33 -5.94
N TYR A 56 -15.88 -4.74 -5.60
CA TYR A 56 -14.86 -5.46 -4.85
C TYR A 56 -15.24 -5.67 -3.38
N ALA A 57 -15.97 -4.73 -2.75
CA ALA A 57 -16.53 -4.96 -1.43
C ALA A 57 -17.56 -6.11 -1.46
N ALA A 58 -18.44 -6.17 -2.46
CA ALA A 58 -19.41 -7.26 -2.62
C ALA A 58 -18.73 -8.62 -2.83
N MET A 59 -17.58 -8.64 -3.51
CA MET A 59 -16.75 -9.85 -3.68
C MET A 59 -16.03 -10.27 -2.38
N GLY A 60 -15.93 -9.38 -1.38
CA GLY A 60 -15.33 -9.65 -0.08
C GLY A 60 -13.89 -9.15 0.09
N VAL A 61 -13.40 -8.31 -0.83
CA VAL A 61 -12.13 -7.57 -0.68
C VAL A 61 -12.17 -6.72 0.59
N LYS A 62 -11.03 -6.58 1.26
CA LYS A 62 -10.92 -5.90 2.57
C LYS A 62 -10.37 -4.48 2.49
N GLY A 63 -9.81 -4.09 1.35
CA GLY A 63 -9.30 -2.74 1.16
C GLY A 63 -8.47 -2.59 -0.09
N PHE A 64 -7.91 -1.39 -0.25
CA PHE A 64 -7.04 -1.03 -1.35
C PHE A 64 -5.72 -0.43 -0.87
N LYS A 65 -4.64 -0.77 -1.57
CA LYS A 65 -3.38 -0.01 -1.55
C LYS A 65 -3.40 0.90 -2.79
N ILE A 66 -3.58 2.20 -2.61
CA ILE A 66 -3.76 3.15 -3.71
C ILE A 66 -2.47 3.93 -3.93
N ASP A 67 -1.96 3.90 -5.15
CA ASP A 67 -0.60 4.30 -5.48
C ASP A 67 -0.54 5.38 -6.59
N PHE A 68 0.63 5.97 -6.78
CA PHE A 68 0.94 6.96 -7.82
C PHE A 68 0.06 8.22 -7.77
N LEU A 69 -0.15 8.79 -6.57
CA LEU A 69 -0.77 10.11 -6.42
C LEU A 69 0.20 11.22 -6.87
N ASP A 70 1.46 11.11 -6.45
CA ASP A 70 2.67 11.88 -6.81
C ASP A 70 2.51 13.41 -6.79
N ARG A 71 1.51 13.91 -6.06
CA ARG A 71 1.10 15.31 -6.01
C ARG A 71 0.56 15.65 -4.64
N ASP A 72 0.77 16.90 -4.23
CA ASP A 72 0.26 17.48 -2.97
C ASP A 72 -0.55 18.76 -3.21
N ASP A 73 -0.88 19.08 -4.47
CA ASP A 73 -1.77 20.18 -4.78
C ASP A 73 -3.20 19.91 -4.29
N GLN A 74 -3.96 20.98 -4.10
CA GLN A 74 -5.30 20.92 -3.52
C GLN A 74 -6.22 19.88 -4.19
N LYS A 75 -6.10 19.65 -5.50
CA LYS A 75 -6.94 18.65 -6.19
C LYS A 75 -6.61 17.24 -5.74
N MET A 76 -5.33 16.94 -5.50
CA MET A 76 -4.90 15.63 -5.03
C MET A 76 -5.29 15.40 -3.56
N ILE A 77 -5.18 16.43 -2.71
CA ILE A 77 -5.67 16.36 -1.32
C ILE A 77 -7.18 16.07 -1.28
N VAL A 78 -7.97 16.78 -2.09
CA VAL A 78 -9.42 16.55 -2.19
C VAL A 78 -9.71 15.14 -2.71
N SER A 79 -8.96 14.66 -3.71
CA SER A 79 -9.14 13.33 -4.27
C SER A 79 -8.83 12.21 -3.26
N SER A 80 -7.71 12.28 -2.53
CA SER A 80 -7.35 11.28 -1.51
C SER A 80 -8.37 11.25 -0.36
N CYS A 81 -8.86 12.41 0.08
CA CYS A 81 -9.95 12.48 1.08
C CYS A 81 -11.25 11.85 0.57
N ALA A 82 -11.60 12.08 -0.70
CA ALA A 82 -12.80 11.49 -1.31
C ALA A 82 -12.68 9.96 -1.42
N LEU A 83 -11.52 9.43 -1.84
CA LEU A 83 -11.23 8.00 -1.87
C LEU A 83 -11.34 7.38 -0.48
N ALA A 84 -10.71 7.99 0.53
CA ALA A 84 -10.76 7.53 1.92
C ALA A 84 -12.19 7.49 2.46
N LYS A 85 -12.95 8.58 2.28
CA LYS A 85 -14.35 8.68 2.71
C LYS A 85 -15.21 7.63 2.02
N LYS A 86 -15.09 7.50 0.70
CA LYS A 86 -15.93 6.58 -0.07
C LYS A 86 -15.60 5.13 0.23
N ALA A 87 -14.34 4.79 0.45
CA ALA A 87 -13.94 3.45 0.90
C ALA A 87 -14.58 3.10 2.25
N ALA A 88 -14.70 4.06 3.17
CA ALA A 88 -15.36 3.86 4.46
C ALA A 88 -16.84 3.47 4.30
N ASP A 89 -17.56 4.06 3.35
CA ASP A 89 -18.97 3.71 3.07
C ASP A 89 -19.16 2.23 2.69
N TYR A 90 -18.12 1.59 2.13
CA TYR A 90 -18.10 0.16 1.79
C TYR A 90 -17.32 -0.72 2.77
N HIS A 91 -16.93 -0.17 3.93
CA HIS A 91 -16.12 -0.87 4.94
C HIS A 91 -14.77 -1.39 4.40
N LEU A 92 -14.15 -0.62 3.51
CA LEU A 92 -12.84 -0.92 2.92
C LEU A 92 -11.73 -0.15 3.64
N LEU A 93 -10.64 -0.85 3.92
CA LEU A 93 -9.38 -0.23 4.35
C LEU A 93 -8.68 0.46 3.19
N VAL A 94 -7.86 1.46 3.48
CA VAL A 94 -7.02 2.16 2.50
C VAL A 94 -5.59 2.28 3.04
N ASP A 95 -4.63 2.04 2.17
CA ASP A 95 -3.21 2.33 2.36
C ASP A 95 -2.72 3.18 1.19
N PHE A 96 -2.16 4.36 1.44
CA PHE A 96 -1.76 5.28 0.36
C PHE A 96 -0.26 5.24 0.08
N HIS A 97 0.10 4.95 -1.16
CA HIS A 97 1.48 4.98 -1.71
C HIS A 97 1.62 6.09 -2.75
N GLY A 98 2.85 6.42 -3.13
CA GLY A 98 3.13 7.54 -4.05
C GLY A 98 2.55 8.85 -3.53
N MET A 99 2.64 9.09 -2.22
CA MET A 99 1.90 10.13 -1.50
C MET A 99 2.84 10.87 -0.55
N HIS A 100 2.53 12.12 -0.23
CA HIS A 100 3.27 12.89 0.76
C HIS A 100 3.10 12.32 2.19
N LYS A 101 3.81 12.89 3.18
CA LYS A 101 3.61 12.51 4.59
C LYS A 101 2.13 12.69 5.00
N PRO A 102 1.56 11.85 5.89
CA PRO A 102 0.26 12.12 6.47
C PRO A 102 0.29 13.42 7.29
N ASP A 103 -0.87 14.07 7.40
CA ASP A 103 -1.06 15.36 8.08
C ASP A 103 -2.35 15.39 8.93
N GLY A 104 -2.70 14.24 9.53
CA GLY A 104 -3.92 14.03 10.30
C GLY A 104 -5.08 13.22 9.67
N PRO A 105 -5.08 12.81 8.38
CA PRO A 105 -6.25 12.17 7.78
C PRO A 105 -6.62 10.83 8.43
N MET A 106 -5.67 10.12 9.05
CA MET A 106 -5.92 8.90 9.82
C MET A 106 -6.84 9.10 11.03
N ARG A 107 -6.93 10.32 11.58
CA ARG A 107 -7.91 10.65 12.62
C ARG A 107 -9.31 10.87 12.03
N THR A 108 -9.38 11.53 10.88
CA THR A 108 -10.64 11.86 10.20
C THR A 108 -11.26 10.62 9.53
N TYR A 109 -10.41 9.78 8.94
CA TYR A 109 -10.75 8.56 8.21
C TYR A 109 -9.94 7.39 8.78
N PRO A 110 -10.40 6.76 9.88
CA PRO A 110 -9.66 5.69 10.55
C PRO A 110 -9.56 4.39 9.72
N ASN A 111 -10.29 4.31 8.60
CA ASN A 111 -10.13 3.24 7.62
C ASN A 111 -8.87 3.41 6.75
N VAL A 112 -8.22 4.58 6.77
CA VAL A 112 -6.89 4.76 6.19
C VAL A 112 -5.86 4.31 7.21
N VAL A 113 -5.29 3.14 7.00
CA VAL A 113 -4.47 2.45 8.01
C VAL A 113 -2.99 2.74 7.90
N ASN A 114 -2.51 3.13 6.73
CA ASN A 114 -1.10 3.47 6.53
C ASN A 114 -0.88 4.42 5.35
N TYR A 115 0.33 4.96 5.29
CA TYR A 115 0.80 5.89 4.27
C TYR A 115 2.27 5.61 3.99
N GLU A 116 2.70 5.57 2.73
CA GLU A 116 4.11 5.48 2.38
C GLU A 116 4.83 6.80 2.73
N GLY A 117 4.94 7.75 1.80
CA GLY A 117 5.59 9.06 2.01
C GLY A 117 6.95 8.94 2.69
N VAL A 118 7.68 7.87 2.39
CA VAL A 118 8.93 7.46 3.01
C VAL A 118 9.76 6.74 1.95
N LYS A 119 11.09 6.86 2.01
CA LYS A 119 11.96 6.02 1.20
C LYS A 119 12.02 4.62 1.81
N GLY A 120 11.00 3.80 1.54
CA GLY A 120 10.84 2.46 2.13
C GLY A 120 11.91 1.47 1.68
N LEU A 121 11.91 0.27 2.29
CA LEU A 121 12.87 -0.78 1.92
C LEU A 121 12.73 -1.29 0.48
N GLU A 122 11.63 -1.00 -0.20
CA GLU A 122 11.53 -1.18 -1.64
C GLU A 122 12.70 -0.56 -2.41
N ASN A 123 13.24 0.57 -1.94
CA ASN A 123 14.39 1.24 -2.56
C ASN A 123 15.65 0.38 -2.54
N SER A 124 15.80 -0.54 -1.57
CA SER A 124 16.94 -1.47 -1.52
C SER A 124 17.03 -2.39 -2.75
N LYS A 125 15.96 -2.49 -3.56
CA LYS A 125 15.97 -3.22 -4.84
C LYS A 125 16.80 -2.51 -5.92
N TRP A 126 16.97 -1.19 -5.84
CA TRP A 126 17.63 -0.39 -6.89
C TRP A 126 18.62 0.67 -6.37
N THR A 127 18.72 0.91 -5.05
CA THR A 127 19.69 1.82 -4.43
C THR A 127 20.65 1.11 -3.45
N PRO A 128 21.52 0.20 -3.93
CA PRO A 128 22.36 -0.63 -3.05
C PRO A 128 23.40 0.13 -2.22
N GLN A 129 23.63 1.42 -2.49
CA GLN A 129 24.59 2.27 -1.77
C GLN A 129 23.95 3.18 -0.72
N ASP A 130 22.62 3.13 -0.52
CA ASP A 130 21.97 3.95 0.49
C ASP A 130 22.45 3.60 1.91
N ASP A 131 22.63 4.62 2.75
CA ASP A 131 22.88 4.46 4.18
C ASP A 131 21.56 4.19 4.93
N VAL A 132 20.99 3.01 4.67
CA VAL A 132 19.72 2.55 5.24
C VAL A 132 19.72 2.61 6.78
N PRO A 133 20.77 2.14 7.51
CA PRO A 133 20.78 2.22 8.97
C PRO A 133 20.65 3.64 9.52
N ARG A 134 21.30 4.62 8.87
CA ARG A 134 21.17 6.03 9.26
C ARG A 134 19.76 6.55 8.98
N TYR A 135 19.19 6.19 7.83
CA TYR A 135 17.82 6.57 7.48
C TYR A 135 16.82 6.03 8.50
N ASP A 136 16.92 4.75 8.83
CA ASP A 136 16.08 4.07 9.84
C ASP A 136 16.18 4.73 11.22
N ALA A 137 17.38 5.11 11.64
CA ALA A 137 17.59 5.82 12.90
C ALA A 137 17.06 7.27 12.89
N THR A 138 16.79 7.83 11.70
CA THR A 138 16.26 9.19 11.54
C THR A 138 14.74 9.22 11.44
N LEU A 139 14.14 8.20 10.82
CA LEU A 139 12.69 8.12 10.54
C LEU A 139 11.79 8.40 11.76
N PRO A 140 12.03 7.83 12.95
CA PRO A 140 11.20 8.06 14.13
C PRO A 140 11.12 9.54 14.56
N PHE A 141 12.16 10.32 14.28
CA PHE A 141 12.30 11.70 14.74
C PHE A 141 11.90 12.73 13.69
N VAL A 142 11.64 12.31 12.45
CA VAL A 142 11.31 13.23 11.34
C VAL A 142 10.00 12.81 10.68
N ARG A 143 9.99 11.70 9.92
CA ARG A 143 8.84 11.28 9.13
C ARG A 143 7.72 10.70 9.99
N MET A 144 8.05 9.90 11.00
CA MET A 144 7.05 9.23 11.85
C MET A 144 6.32 10.20 12.78
N VAL A 145 6.90 11.39 13.05
CA VAL A 145 6.24 12.48 13.78
C VAL A 145 4.93 12.90 13.09
N ALA A 146 4.87 12.80 11.77
CA ALA A 146 3.70 13.16 10.98
C ALA A 146 2.57 12.10 11.03
N GLY A 147 2.89 10.85 11.37
CA GLY A 147 1.95 9.74 11.36
C GLY A 147 2.57 8.39 11.01
N PRO A 148 1.74 7.34 10.88
CA PRO A 148 2.21 6.00 10.52
C PRO A 148 2.91 6.00 9.16
N MET A 149 3.74 4.99 8.94
CA MET A 149 4.49 4.83 7.71
C MET A 149 4.45 3.37 7.24
N ASP A 150 4.16 3.15 5.97
CA ASP A 150 4.37 1.88 5.31
C ASP A 150 5.81 1.82 4.80
N TYR A 151 6.71 1.41 5.68
CA TYR A 151 8.14 1.28 5.37
C TYR A 151 8.48 -0.06 4.68
N THR A 152 7.56 -1.03 4.74
CA THR A 152 7.76 -2.43 4.28
C THR A 152 8.99 -3.15 4.88
N PRO A 153 9.17 -3.19 6.21
CA PRO A 153 10.28 -3.90 6.85
C PRO A 153 10.18 -5.43 6.70
N GLY A 154 11.23 -6.12 7.13
CA GLY A 154 11.28 -7.59 7.23
C GLY A 154 12.11 -8.33 6.17
N PRO A 155 13.19 -7.76 5.59
CA PRO A 155 14.05 -8.56 4.72
C PRO A 155 14.75 -9.65 5.54
N CYS A 156 14.58 -10.90 5.16
CA CYS A 156 15.36 -12.02 5.72
C CYS A 156 16.76 -12.10 5.10
N ALA A 157 16.94 -11.56 3.89
CA ALA A 157 18.21 -11.51 3.19
C ALA A 157 18.73 -10.07 3.17
N THR A 158 19.76 -9.80 3.96
CA THR A 158 20.49 -8.52 3.94
C THR A 158 21.87 -8.75 3.35
N PRO A 159 22.27 -8.04 2.27
CA PRO A 159 23.66 -8.03 1.84
C PRO A 159 24.46 -7.32 2.94
N LEU A 160 25.07 -8.13 3.80
CA LEU A 160 25.95 -7.65 4.84
C LEU A 160 27.16 -6.99 4.17
N ARG A 161 27.67 -5.92 4.80
CA ARG A 161 29.02 -5.43 4.44
C ARG A 161 29.97 -6.63 4.44
N PRO A 162 30.96 -6.71 3.54
CA PRO A 162 31.84 -7.88 3.39
C PRO A 162 32.49 -8.38 4.69
N SER A 163 32.56 -7.54 5.72
CA SER A 163 33.16 -7.80 7.03
C SER A 163 32.21 -8.38 8.09
N PHE A 164 30.92 -8.58 7.81
CA PHE A 164 29.98 -9.10 8.80
C PHE A 164 29.49 -10.50 8.42
N THR A 165 29.73 -11.46 9.31
CA THR A 165 29.24 -12.84 9.20
C THR A 165 28.06 -12.98 10.15
N PRO A 166 26.85 -13.36 9.69
CA PRO A 166 25.73 -13.55 10.60
C PRO A 166 26.01 -14.77 11.49
N ALA A 167 25.76 -14.63 12.79
CA ALA A 167 26.02 -15.69 13.79
C ALA A 167 25.12 -16.93 13.62
N THR A 168 24.04 -16.81 12.84
CA THR A 168 23.09 -17.89 12.54
C THR A 168 22.47 -17.65 11.16
N PRO A 169 22.48 -18.64 10.24
CA PRO A 169 21.59 -18.61 9.10
C PRO A 169 20.14 -18.79 9.59
N CYS A 170 19.19 -18.16 8.90
CA CYS A 170 17.76 -18.39 9.15
C CYS A 170 17.43 -19.88 8.92
N PRO A 171 16.52 -20.49 9.70
CA PRO A 171 16.07 -21.86 9.48
C PRO A 171 15.31 -22.04 8.14
#